data_AF-A0A0V0XKR3-F1
#
_entry.id   AF-A0A0V0XKR3-F1
#
_cell.length_a   1.000
_cell.length_b   1.000
_cell.length_c   1.000
_cell.angle_alpha   90.00
_cell.angle_beta   90.00
_cell.angle_gamma   90.00
#
_symmetry.space_group_name_H-M   'P 1'
#
loop_
_entity.id
_entity.type
_entity.pdbx_description
1 polymer ?
#
loop_
_entity_poly.entity_id
_entity_poly.type
_entity_poly.pdbx_seq_one_letter_code
_entity_poly.pdbx_strand_id
1 'polypeptide(L)'
;MFIVRKCIVCQQQLLSANFVTINELYIHYDCFKCSRCNKQLSEHGLRIRKDMLYCQECFMEKYCRLCSICEAPMLPQDVVQVRGKRMHQSCLVCKFCKRQLGLGQQLINNGEFFCTPKCVFKHRALAAKKSSEAVEQQEAANKPTSGPTDASTNAQATPTVDSPPTPAPPAATGNGDQPSPANAPPATADGGQAQPQPQQPSPEGPPPTGPSENG
;
A
#
# COMPACT_ATOMS: atom_id res chain seq x y z
N MET A 1 -12.60 -23.11 -38.78
CA MET A 1 -13.44 -22.45 -37.74
C MET A 1 -12.59 -21.36 -37.10
N PHE A 2 -12.94 -20.08 -37.25
CA PHE A 2 -12.14 -18.99 -36.69
C PHE A 2 -12.50 -18.76 -35.21
N ILE A 3 -11.53 -18.93 -34.31
CA ILE A 3 -11.73 -18.70 -32.86
C ILE A 3 -11.56 -17.21 -32.58
N VAL A 4 -12.67 -16.48 -32.53
CA VAL A 4 -12.67 -15.06 -32.16
C VAL A 4 -12.60 -14.94 -30.63
N ARG A 5 -11.52 -14.36 -30.11
CA ARG A 5 -11.36 -14.08 -28.67
C ARG A 5 -12.28 -12.92 -28.24
N LYS A 6 -12.60 -12.85 -26.95
CA LYS A 6 -13.39 -11.75 -26.36
C LYS A 6 -12.59 -11.00 -25.30
N CYS A 7 -12.80 -9.69 -25.20
CA CYS A 7 -12.25 -8.87 -24.14
C CYS A 7 -12.95 -9.19 -22.81
N ILE A 8 -12.22 -9.57 -21.77
CA ILE A 8 -12.81 -9.90 -20.45
C ILE A 8 -13.60 -8.71 -19.84
N VAL A 9 -13.16 -7.47 -20.09
CA VAL A 9 -13.73 -6.27 -19.45
C VAL A 9 -15.05 -5.83 -20.10
N CYS A 10 -15.15 -5.85 -21.43
CA CYS A 10 -16.35 -5.38 -22.15
C CYS A 10 -17.14 -6.49 -22.85
N GLN A 11 -16.68 -7.74 -22.79
CA GLN A 11 -17.29 -8.95 -23.40
C GLN A 11 -17.45 -8.91 -24.94
N GLN A 12 -16.92 -7.88 -25.61
CA GLN A 12 -16.94 -7.74 -27.07
C GLN A 12 -15.80 -8.52 -27.74
N GLN A 13 -15.97 -8.79 -29.03
CA GLN A 13 -15.00 -9.52 -29.86
C GLN A 13 -13.73 -8.71 -30.13
N LEU A 14 -12.59 -9.38 -30.09
CA LEU A 14 -11.29 -8.82 -30.43
C LEU A 14 -11.04 -8.99 -31.93
N LEU A 15 -11.51 -8.00 -32.71
CA LEU A 15 -11.43 -8.01 -34.17
C LEU A 15 -10.18 -7.30 -34.72
N SER A 16 -9.49 -6.51 -33.90
CA SER A 16 -8.27 -5.78 -34.26
C SER A 16 -7.04 -6.33 -33.52
N ALA A 17 -5.84 -5.96 -33.95
CA ALA A 17 -4.59 -6.30 -33.28
C ALA A 17 -4.30 -5.46 -32.00
N ASN A 18 -5.16 -4.49 -31.66
CA ASN A 18 -4.94 -3.56 -30.55
C ASN A 18 -5.46 -4.12 -29.20
N PHE A 19 -4.82 -5.21 -28.74
CA PHE A 19 -5.13 -5.83 -27.47
C PHE A 19 -3.88 -6.27 -26.70
N VAL A 20 -4.02 -6.34 -25.39
CA VAL A 20 -3.01 -6.85 -24.46
C VAL A 20 -3.45 -8.25 -24.01
N THR A 21 -2.50 -9.18 -23.92
CA THR A 21 -2.75 -10.55 -23.41
C THR A 21 -1.95 -10.74 -22.13
N ILE A 22 -2.62 -11.12 -21.03
CA ILE A 22 -1.98 -11.26 -19.72
C ILE A 22 -2.61 -12.46 -19.00
N ASN A 23 -1.80 -13.43 -18.56
CA ASN A 23 -2.27 -14.66 -17.92
C ASN A 23 -3.39 -15.34 -18.72
N GLU A 24 -3.21 -15.46 -20.05
CA GLU A 24 -4.18 -16.02 -21.02
C GLU A 24 -5.49 -15.23 -21.19
N LEU A 25 -5.63 -14.07 -20.53
CA LEU A 25 -6.78 -13.17 -20.65
C LEU A 25 -6.51 -12.10 -21.69
N TYR A 26 -7.52 -11.79 -22.50
CA TYR A 26 -7.44 -10.82 -23.58
C TYR A 26 -8.20 -9.55 -23.21
N ILE A 27 -7.59 -8.38 -23.43
CA ILE A 27 -8.11 -7.08 -23.01
C ILE A 27 -7.83 -6.05 -24.13
N HIS A 28 -8.85 -5.31 -24.59
CA HIS A 28 -8.61 -4.18 -25.51
C HIS A 28 -7.68 -3.14 -24.86
N TYR A 29 -6.83 -2.47 -25.64
CA TYR A 29 -5.95 -1.44 -25.11
C TYR A 29 -6.71 -0.32 -24.36
N ASP A 30 -7.87 0.08 -24.88
CA ASP A 30 -8.77 1.06 -24.22
C ASP A 30 -9.45 0.52 -22.95
N CYS A 31 -9.59 -0.80 -22.83
CA CYS A 31 -10.10 -1.45 -21.62
C CYS A 31 -9.02 -1.64 -20.55
N PHE A 32 -7.74 -1.41 -20.87
CA PHE A 32 -6.59 -1.71 -20.01
C PHE A 32 -6.31 -0.64 -18.94
N LYS A 33 -7.38 -0.23 -18.23
CA LYS A 33 -7.36 0.82 -17.21
C LYS A 33 -8.03 0.37 -15.91
N CYS A 34 -7.64 0.98 -14.79
CA CYS A 34 -8.23 0.72 -13.48
C CYS A 34 -9.70 1.16 -13.44
N SER A 35 -10.63 0.24 -13.17
CA SER A 35 -12.06 0.51 -13.09
C SER A 35 -12.50 1.42 -11.92
N ARG A 36 -11.56 1.88 -11.07
CA ARG A 36 -11.82 2.85 -9.99
C ARG A 36 -11.25 4.24 -10.29
N CYS A 37 -9.99 4.34 -10.71
CA CYS A 37 -9.28 5.62 -10.90
C CYS A 37 -8.97 5.94 -12.37
N ASN A 38 -9.40 5.10 -13.32
CA ASN A 38 -9.17 5.23 -14.77
C ASN A 38 -7.71 5.34 -15.24
N LYS A 39 -6.72 5.25 -14.33
CA LYS A 39 -5.29 5.17 -14.68
C LYS A 39 -5.01 3.93 -15.55
N GLN A 40 -4.25 4.11 -16.62
CA GLN A 40 -3.77 3.01 -17.46
C GLN A 40 -2.94 2.04 -16.62
N LEU A 41 -3.14 0.74 -16.82
CA LEU A 41 -2.45 -0.29 -16.05
C LEU A 41 -1.13 -0.67 -16.71
N SER A 42 -0.29 -1.37 -15.96
CA SER A 42 0.93 -2.02 -16.43
C SER A 42 0.85 -3.49 -16.08
N GLU A 43 1.50 -4.35 -16.88
CA GLU A 43 1.39 -5.81 -16.79
C GLU A 43 1.57 -6.37 -15.37
N HIS A 44 2.59 -5.90 -14.65
CA HIS A 44 2.89 -6.37 -13.28
C HIS A 44 2.00 -5.74 -12.18
N GLY A 45 1.34 -4.61 -12.46
CA GLY A 45 0.65 -3.77 -11.47
C GLY A 45 -0.87 -3.97 -11.36
N LEU A 46 -1.46 -4.79 -12.23
CA LEU A 46 -2.90 -5.01 -12.29
C LEU A 46 -3.37 -6.12 -11.34
N ARG A 47 -4.64 -6.04 -10.92
CA ARG A 47 -5.34 -7.08 -10.18
C ARG A 47 -6.75 -7.25 -10.77
N ILE A 48 -7.11 -8.48 -11.10
CA ILE A 48 -8.38 -8.82 -11.77
C ILE A 48 -9.34 -9.38 -10.72
N ARG A 49 -10.59 -8.89 -10.69
CA ARG A 49 -11.62 -9.44 -9.81
C ARG A 49 -13.01 -9.22 -10.40
N LYS A 50 -13.77 -10.32 -10.60
CA LYS A 50 -15.12 -10.28 -11.22
C LYS A 50 -15.09 -9.47 -12.54
N ASP A 51 -14.20 -9.87 -13.44
CA ASP A 51 -13.99 -9.30 -14.78
C ASP A 51 -13.60 -7.80 -14.83
N MET A 52 -13.35 -7.19 -13.67
CA MET A 52 -12.93 -5.79 -13.52
C MET A 52 -11.43 -5.71 -13.17
N LEU A 53 -10.76 -4.72 -13.73
CA LEU A 53 -9.32 -4.47 -13.55
C LEU A 53 -9.09 -3.38 -12.50
N TYR A 54 -8.16 -3.59 -11.58
CA TYR A 54 -7.78 -2.61 -10.56
C TYR A 54 -6.26 -2.42 -10.55
N CYS A 55 -5.79 -1.20 -10.31
CA CYS A 55 -4.40 -1.01 -9.89
C CYS A 55 -4.21 -1.52 -8.46
N GLN A 56 -2.97 -1.85 -8.09
CA GLN A 56 -2.63 -2.36 -6.76
C GLN A 56 -3.20 -1.50 -5.62
N GLU A 57 -3.05 -0.17 -5.67
CA GLU A 57 -3.57 0.76 -4.65
C GLU A 57 -5.09 0.64 -4.47
N CYS A 58 -5.85 0.78 -5.56
CA CYS A 58 -7.32 0.70 -5.54
C CYS A 58 -7.82 -0.70 -5.14
N PHE A 59 -7.08 -1.75 -5.49
CA PHE A 59 -7.39 -3.12 -5.07
C PHE A 59 -7.15 -3.31 -3.57
N MET A 60 -6.03 -2.80 -3.05
CA MET A 60 -5.67 -2.88 -1.63
C MET A 60 -6.70 -2.12 -0.78
N GLU A 61 -6.99 -0.87 -1.11
CA GLU A 61 -7.93 -0.04 -0.37
C GLU A 61 -9.36 -0.62 -0.35
N LYS A 62 -9.82 -1.24 -1.45
CA LYS A 62 -11.19 -1.76 -1.57
C LYS A 62 -11.38 -3.17 -1.03
N TYR A 63 -10.34 -4.01 -1.02
CA TYR A 63 -10.47 -5.45 -0.77
C TYR A 63 -9.54 -6.04 0.29
N CYS A 64 -8.47 -5.35 0.67
CA CYS A 64 -7.56 -5.84 1.70
C CYS A 64 -8.06 -5.46 3.10
N ARG A 65 -7.63 -6.21 4.13
CA ARG A 65 -7.87 -5.89 5.54
C ARG A 65 -6.61 -5.25 6.11
N LEU A 66 -6.75 -4.38 7.10
CA LEU A 66 -5.60 -3.76 7.77
C LEU A 66 -4.95 -4.73 8.77
N CYS A 67 -3.63 -4.69 8.86
CA CYS A 67 -2.84 -5.49 9.79
C CYS A 67 -3.00 -5.00 11.23
N SER A 68 -3.23 -5.91 12.19
CA SER A 68 -3.38 -5.56 13.62
C SER A 68 -2.09 -5.07 14.31
N ILE A 69 -0.97 -4.93 13.58
CA ILE A 69 0.35 -4.57 14.13
C ILE A 69 0.91 -3.32 13.45
N CYS A 70 0.87 -3.24 12.11
CA CYS A 70 1.42 -2.12 11.33
C CYS A 70 0.37 -1.28 10.61
N GLU A 71 -0.92 -1.62 10.77
CA GLU A 71 -2.08 -0.92 10.19
C GLU A 71 -2.12 -0.85 8.65
N ALA A 72 -1.11 -1.35 7.96
CA ALA A 72 -1.05 -1.43 6.51
C ALA A 72 -1.97 -2.53 5.93
N PRO A 73 -2.46 -2.39 4.68
CA PRO A 73 -3.31 -3.40 4.05
C PRO A 73 -2.57 -4.73 3.80
N MET A 74 -3.29 -5.85 4.00
CA MET A 74 -2.81 -7.22 3.80
C MET A 74 -3.47 -7.85 2.56
N LEU A 75 -2.66 -8.30 1.61
CA LEU A 75 -3.14 -9.16 0.52
C LEU A 75 -3.60 -10.52 1.08
N PRO A 76 -4.58 -11.20 0.46
CA PRO A 76 -5.11 -12.47 0.98
C PRO A 76 -4.07 -13.57 1.24
N GLN A 77 -2.98 -13.57 0.48
CA GLN A 77 -1.85 -14.52 0.60
C GLN A 77 -0.97 -14.29 1.84
N ASP A 78 -0.91 -13.04 2.35
CA ASP A 78 0.02 -12.62 3.40
C ASP A 78 -0.61 -12.61 4.81
N VAL A 79 -1.92 -12.93 4.90
CA VAL A 79 -2.69 -12.88 6.15
C VAL A 79 -2.44 -14.12 7.01
N VAL A 80 -1.91 -13.91 8.21
CA VAL A 80 -1.94 -14.90 9.28
C VAL A 80 -2.97 -14.51 10.35
N GLN A 81 -3.67 -15.49 10.91
CA GLN A 81 -4.63 -15.29 12.00
C GLN A 81 -4.14 -15.94 13.29
N VAL A 82 -4.01 -15.15 14.36
CA VAL A 82 -3.54 -15.60 15.68
C VAL A 82 -4.49 -15.07 16.75
N ARG A 83 -5.08 -15.98 17.54
CA ARG A 83 -6.07 -15.66 18.60
C ARG A 83 -7.16 -14.67 18.13
N GLY A 84 -7.65 -14.87 16.90
CA GLY A 84 -8.68 -14.02 16.27
C GLY A 84 -8.18 -12.74 15.62
N LYS A 85 -6.95 -12.27 15.90
CA LYS A 85 -6.36 -11.09 15.24
C LYS A 85 -5.70 -11.48 13.91
N ARG A 86 -5.76 -10.60 12.92
CA ARG A 86 -5.16 -10.78 11.58
C ARG A 86 -4.01 -9.81 11.36
N MET A 87 -2.88 -10.31 10.85
CA MET A 87 -1.65 -9.54 10.64
C MET A 87 -0.83 -10.15 9.48
N HIS A 88 0.13 -9.41 8.94
CA HIS A 88 1.08 -9.99 7.98
C HIS A 88 1.92 -11.06 8.67
N GLN A 89 2.34 -12.10 7.94
CA GLN A 89 3.31 -13.07 8.46
C GLN A 89 4.59 -12.37 8.93
N SER A 90 5.11 -11.42 8.16
CA SER A 90 6.30 -10.61 8.49
C SER A 90 6.15 -9.69 9.71
N CYS A 91 4.92 -9.35 10.11
CA CYS A 91 4.67 -8.61 11.35
C CYS A 91 4.70 -9.50 12.59
N LEU A 92 4.64 -10.82 12.44
CA LEU A 92 4.59 -11.78 13.54
C LEU A 92 5.98 -12.05 14.12
N VAL A 93 6.56 -11.04 14.76
CA VAL A 93 7.93 -11.08 15.32
C VAL A 93 7.93 -11.04 16.85
N CYS A 94 8.96 -11.64 17.45
CA CYS A 94 9.20 -11.53 18.89
C CYS A 94 9.45 -10.07 19.29
N LYS A 95 8.60 -9.49 20.15
CA LYS A 95 8.71 -8.09 20.60
C LYS A 95 10.10 -7.76 21.15
N PHE A 96 10.69 -8.71 21.89
CA PHE A 96 12.02 -8.60 22.50
C PHE A 96 13.17 -8.78 21.48
N CYS A 97 13.34 -9.97 20.89
CA CYS A 97 14.51 -10.30 20.07
C CYS A 97 14.31 -10.18 18.55
N LYS A 98 13.16 -9.65 18.10
CA LYS A 98 12.78 -9.41 16.69
C LYS A 98 12.77 -10.62 15.76
N ARG A 99 13.06 -11.83 16.27
CA ARG A 99 12.97 -13.08 15.51
C ARG A 99 11.54 -13.31 14.98
N GLN A 100 11.44 -13.64 13.69
CA GLN A 100 10.23 -14.12 13.04
C GLN A 100 9.64 -15.34 13.77
N LEU A 101 8.33 -15.35 14.00
CA LEU A 101 7.63 -16.43 14.67
C LEU A 101 6.85 -17.29 13.65
N GLY A 102 6.80 -18.59 13.92
CA GLY A 102 5.91 -19.52 13.23
C GLY A 102 4.52 -19.55 13.86
N LEU A 103 3.52 -19.98 13.08
CA LEU A 103 2.15 -20.19 13.56
C LEU A 103 2.15 -21.20 14.73
N GLY A 104 1.35 -20.92 15.76
CA GLY A 104 1.21 -21.78 16.95
C GLY A 104 2.35 -21.73 17.98
N GLN A 105 3.60 -21.45 17.60
CA GLN A 105 4.78 -21.50 18.49
C GLN A 105 5.05 -20.21 19.29
N GLN A 106 4.07 -19.33 19.40
CA GLN A 106 4.22 -17.98 19.95
C GLN A 106 3.57 -17.85 21.33
N LEU A 107 4.34 -17.31 22.27
CA LEU A 107 3.85 -16.89 23.58
C LEU A 107 3.27 -15.49 23.47
N ILE A 108 2.17 -15.23 24.16
CA ILE A 108 1.49 -13.93 24.16
C ILE A 108 1.48 -13.37 25.57
N ASN A 109 1.97 -12.15 25.74
CA ASN A 109 1.95 -11.42 27.01
C ASN A 109 1.54 -9.97 26.73
N ASN A 110 0.50 -9.47 27.40
CA ASN A 110 -0.07 -8.12 27.20
C ASN A 110 -0.41 -7.79 25.72
N GLY A 111 -0.81 -8.80 24.94
CA GLY A 111 -1.11 -8.65 23.50
C GLY A 111 0.11 -8.64 22.58
N GLU A 112 1.32 -8.78 23.13
CA GLU A 112 2.59 -8.82 22.38
C GLU A 112 3.10 -10.26 22.24
N PHE A 113 3.82 -10.55 21.16
CA PHE A 113 4.28 -11.90 20.80
C PHE A 113 5.75 -12.15 21.18
N PHE A 114 6.06 -13.37 21.62
CA PHE A 114 7.41 -13.77 22.07
C PHE A 114 7.75 -15.21 21.63
N CYS A 115 9.02 -15.47 21.31
CA CYS A 115 9.48 -16.79 20.87
C CYS A 115 9.81 -17.78 22.01
N THR A 116 10.13 -17.29 23.21
CA THR A 116 10.54 -18.11 24.36
C THR A 116 10.19 -17.41 25.67
N PRO A 117 10.02 -18.14 26.80
CA PRO A 117 9.78 -17.52 28.11
C PRO A 117 10.91 -16.57 28.50
N LYS A 118 12.17 -16.91 28.16
CA LYS A 118 13.35 -16.03 28.37
C LYS A 118 13.17 -14.63 27.75
N CYS A 119 12.51 -14.53 26.60
CA CYS A 119 12.21 -13.24 25.96
C CYS A 119 11.11 -12.46 26.69
N VAL A 120 10.09 -13.14 27.23
CA VAL A 120 9.04 -12.53 28.07
C VAL A 120 9.65 -11.96 29.36
N PHE A 121 10.45 -12.76 30.07
CA PHE A 121 11.10 -12.32 31.31
C PHE A 121 12.03 -11.13 31.09
N LYS A 122 12.88 -11.16 30.05
CA LYS A 122 13.75 -10.02 29.73
C LYS A 122 12.96 -8.76 29.35
N HIS A 123 11.89 -8.90 28.57
CA HIS A 123 11.03 -7.76 28.21
C HIS A 123 10.39 -7.11 29.44
N ARG A 124 9.80 -7.92 30.33
CA ARG A 124 9.19 -7.43 31.58
C ARG A 124 10.20 -6.76 32.50
N ALA A 125 11.42 -7.32 32.61
CA ALA A 125 12.49 -6.76 33.43
C ALA A 125 12.99 -5.40 32.89
N LEU A 126 13.07 -5.22 31.56
CA LEU A 126 13.42 -3.92 30.97
C LEU A 126 12.29 -2.89 31.12
N ALA A 127 11.03 -3.30 30.97
CA ALA A 127 9.88 -2.42 31.15
C ALA A 127 9.82 -1.85 32.58
N ALA A 128 10.07 -2.69 33.59
CA ALA A 128 10.08 -2.29 35.01
C ALA A 128 11.18 -1.27 35.36
N LYS A 129 12.33 -1.31 34.69
CA LYS A 129 13.42 -0.32 34.88
C LYS A 129 13.09 1.02 34.22
N LYS A 130 12.49 0.98 33.04
CA LYS A 130 12.12 2.20 32.31
C LYS A 130 11.05 3.02 33.04
N SER A 131 10.20 2.37 33.84
CA SER A 131 9.24 3.04 34.73
C SER A 131 9.87 3.72 35.96
N SER A 132 11.07 3.34 36.39
CA SER A 132 11.82 4.10 37.42
C SER A 132 12.59 5.28 36.83
N GLU A 133 13.15 5.13 35.62
CA GLU A 133 13.90 6.22 34.95
C GLU A 133 13.00 7.36 34.43
N ALA A 134 11.72 7.06 34.14
CA ALA A 134 10.75 8.06 33.68
C ALA A 134 10.28 9.04 34.78
N VAL A 135 10.51 8.72 36.06
CA VAL A 135 10.14 9.60 37.19
C VAL A 135 11.11 10.79 37.30
N GLU A 136 12.38 10.59 36.94
CA GLU A 136 13.45 11.58 37.18
C GLU A 136 13.56 12.68 36.09
N GLN A 137 12.73 12.60 35.05
CA GLN A 137 12.77 13.53 33.89
C GLN A 137 11.54 14.45 33.79
N GLN A 138 10.58 14.36 34.71
CA GLN A 138 9.47 15.34 34.81
C GLN A 138 9.80 16.53 35.74
N GLU A 139 10.87 16.45 36.53
CA GLU A 139 11.22 17.50 37.51
C GLU A 139 11.96 18.72 36.89
N ALA A 140 12.47 18.60 35.66
CA ALA A 140 13.18 19.67 34.96
C ALA A 140 12.29 20.69 34.23
N ALA A 141 10.97 20.44 34.14
CA ALA A 141 10.04 21.28 33.35
C ALA A 141 9.21 22.26 34.19
N ASN A 142 9.09 22.07 35.51
CA ASN A 142 8.28 22.91 36.40
C ASN A 142 9.13 23.92 37.18
N LYS A 143 9.80 24.83 36.47
CA LYS A 143 10.40 26.03 37.09
C LYS A 143 9.34 27.12 37.21
N PRO A 144 8.97 27.60 38.41
CA PRO A 144 8.05 28.72 38.54
C PRO A 144 8.71 30.02 38.04
N THR A 145 7.99 30.73 37.16
CA THR A 145 8.32 32.09 36.75
C THR A 145 7.54 33.07 37.60
N SER A 146 8.13 33.49 38.72
CA SER A 146 7.68 34.65 39.49
C SER A 146 8.24 35.92 38.84
N GLY A 147 7.39 36.71 38.18
CA GLY A 147 7.74 38.09 37.81
C GLY A 147 7.66 39.02 39.03
N PRO A 148 8.40 40.15 39.03
CA PRO A 148 8.22 41.20 40.03
C PRO A 148 6.99 42.05 39.70
N THR A 149 6.29 42.48 40.75
CA THR A 149 5.18 43.45 40.73
C THR A 149 5.70 44.88 40.75
N ASP A 150 4.96 45.81 40.15
CA ASP A 150 4.75 47.16 40.70
C ASP A 150 3.44 47.77 40.17
N ALA A 151 2.83 48.68 40.95
CA ALA A 151 1.43 49.09 40.82
C ALA A 151 1.21 50.59 40.49
N SER A 152 -0.09 50.95 40.32
CA SER A 152 -0.70 52.31 40.21
C SER A 152 -0.71 52.98 38.81
N THR A 153 -1.75 53.74 38.39
CA THR A 153 -3.13 53.95 38.92
C THR A 153 -4.05 54.67 37.89
N ASN A 154 -5.38 54.49 38.00
CA ASN A 154 -6.48 55.26 37.34
C ASN A 154 -6.70 55.06 35.81
N ALA A 155 -7.89 55.30 35.21
CA ALA A 155 -9.19 55.80 35.71
C ALA A 155 -10.43 55.32 34.90
N GLN A 156 -11.58 55.21 35.59
CA GLN A 156 -12.98 55.53 35.20
C GLN A 156 -13.71 54.96 33.94
N ALA A 157 -14.98 54.55 34.20
CA ALA A 157 -16.19 54.59 33.33
C ALA A 157 -16.26 53.68 32.08
N THR A 158 -17.38 53.09 31.65
CA THR A 158 -18.78 52.95 32.14
C THR A 158 -19.44 51.70 31.47
N PRO A 159 -20.60 51.18 31.91
CA PRO A 159 -21.15 49.90 31.46
C PRO A 159 -22.29 50.01 30.42
N THR A 160 -22.39 49.06 29.47
CA THR A 160 -23.65 48.74 28.74
C THR A 160 -23.74 47.26 28.30
N VAL A 161 -24.98 46.76 28.35
CA VAL A 161 -25.59 45.50 27.84
C VAL A 161 -25.21 45.17 26.37
N ASP A 162 -25.33 43.97 25.79
CA ASP A 162 -26.50 43.05 25.75
C ASP A 162 -26.12 41.64 25.17
N SER A 163 -27.09 40.87 24.66
CA SER A 163 -27.11 39.42 24.43
C SER A 163 -26.78 38.98 22.97
N PRO A 164 -26.66 37.68 22.63
CA PRO A 164 -26.07 37.21 21.36
C PRO A 164 -27.09 37.12 20.21
N PRO A 165 -26.63 36.90 18.96
CA PRO A 165 -26.96 35.61 18.32
C PRO A 165 -25.94 35.05 17.30
N THR A 166 -26.03 33.74 17.04
CA THR A 166 -25.59 33.02 15.81
C THR A 166 -26.64 33.20 14.68
N PRO A 167 -26.52 32.71 13.41
CA PRO A 167 -25.50 31.86 12.76
C PRO A 167 -25.12 32.27 11.28
N ALA A 168 -24.47 31.32 10.58
CA ALA A 168 -24.57 31.00 9.13
C ALA A 168 -23.52 31.55 8.13
N PRO A 169 -23.24 30.81 7.02
CA PRO A 169 -22.16 31.12 6.06
C PRO A 169 -22.69 31.70 4.73
N PRO A 170 -21.78 32.13 3.82
CA PRO A 170 -22.07 32.23 2.38
C PRO A 170 -21.37 31.14 1.57
N ALA A 171 -22.06 30.67 0.53
CA ALA A 171 -21.51 29.88 -0.56
C ALA A 171 -21.49 30.69 -1.86
N ALA A 172 -20.77 30.16 -2.86
CA ALA A 172 -21.11 30.16 -4.30
C ALA A 172 -20.38 31.11 -5.29
N THR A 173 -19.94 30.45 -6.38
CA THR A 173 -20.01 30.83 -7.83
C THR A 173 -19.05 31.82 -8.49
N GLY A 174 -18.71 31.49 -9.76
CA GLY A 174 -17.89 32.26 -10.73
C GLY A 174 -16.68 31.45 -11.22
N ASN A 175 -16.70 30.55 -12.21
CA ASN A 175 -17.14 30.57 -13.64
C ASN A 175 -16.30 31.45 -14.59
N GLY A 176 -15.90 30.86 -15.73
CA GLY A 176 -15.04 31.43 -16.80
C GLY A 176 -13.59 30.94 -16.71
N ASP A 177 -12.88 30.54 -17.78
CA ASP A 177 -13.21 30.45 -19.22
C ASP A 177 -12.31 29.40 -19.90
N GLN A 178 -12.72 28.85 -21.06
CA GLN A 178 -11.89 27.96 -21.90
C GLN A 178 -11.92 28.49 -23.33
N PRO A 179 -10.77 28.63 -24.02
CA PRO A 179 -10.62 27.82 -25.24
C PRO A 179 -9.16 27.40 -25.58
N SER A 180 -8.93 26.08 -25.56
CA SER A 180 -8.25 25.33 -26.64
C SER A 180 -6.78 25.72 -26.98
N PRO A 181 -6.18 25.28 -28.11
CA PRO A 181 -5.35 24.07 -28.04
C PRO A 181 -3.94 24.20 -28.64
N ALA A 182 -2.91 23.74 -27.92
CA ALA A 182 -1.62 23.36 -28.53
C ALA A 182 -0.80 22.48 -27.57
N ASN A 183 -0.37 21.30 -28.04
CA ASN A 183 1.01 20.83 -27.91
C ASN A 183 1.19 19.53 -28.69
N ALA A 184 1.95 19.61 -29.78
CA ALA A 184 2.40 18.47 -30.56
C ALA A 184 3.50 17.70 -29.78
N PRO A 185 3.72 16.40 -30.05
CA PRO A 185 4.80 15.65 -29.43
C PRO A 185 6.18 16.12 -29.93
N PRO A 186 7.23 16.07 -29.09
CA PRO A 186 8.59 16.28 -29.55
C PRO A 186 9.03 15.08 -30.40
N ALA A 187 9.44 15.34 -31.64
CA ALA A 187 10.15 14.38 -32.46
C ALA A 187 11.67 14.57 -32.27
N THR A 188 12.34 13.56 -31.71
CA THR A 188 13.79 13.39 -31.80
C THR A 188 14.10 11.92 -32.02
N ALA A 189 14.79 11.62 -33.12
CA ALA A 189 15.37 10.31 -33.38
C ALA A 189 16.62 10.10 -32.51
N ASP A 190 16.89 8.85 -32.12
CA ASP A 190 18.10 8.08 -32.49
C ASP A 190 18.10 6.72 -31.74
N GLY A 191 18.93 5.75 -32.15
CA GLY A 191 19.19 4.53 -31.38
C GLY A 191 18.26 3.34 -31.67
N GLY A 192 18.46 2.67 -32.80
CA GLY A 192 17.83 1.37 -33.05
C GLY A 192 18.40 0.27 -32.16
N GLN A 193 17.54 -0.47 -31.46
CA GLN A 193 17.88 -1.78 -30.87
C GLN A 193 16.81 -2.79 -31.26
N ALA A 194 17.25 -3.88 -31.90
CA ALA A 194 16.37 -4.93 -32.40
C ALA A 194 15.68 -5.68 -31.25
N GLN A 195 14.41 -6.03 -31.46
CA GLN A 195 13.70 -6.95 -30.56
C GLN A 195 14.36 -8.35 -30.63
N PRO A 196 14.58 -9.04 -29.50
CA PRO A 196 14.89 -10.46 -29.53
C PRO A 196 13.66 -11.24 -30.00
N GLN A 197 13.74 -11.86 -31.17
CA GLN A 197 12.72 -12.82 -31.63
C GLN A 197 12.69 -14.04 -30.68
N PRO A 198 11.51 -14.59 -30.37
CA PRO A 198 11.43 -15.89 -29.70
C PRO A 198 11.93 -16.96 -30.67
N GLN A 199 13.11 -17.52 -30.39
CA GLN A 199 13.65 -18.65 -31.15
C GLN A 199 12.73 -19.87 -31.00
N GLN A 200 12.30 -20.44 -32.13
CA GLN A 200 11.65 -21.74 -32.12
C GLN A 200 12.71 -22.81 -31.79
N PRO A 201 12.39 -23.82 -30.95
CA PRO A 201 13.30 -24.93 -30.72
C PRO A 201 13.43 -25.76 -32.00
N SER A 202 14.67 -25.92 -32.48
CA SER A 202 15.02 -26.81 -33.60
C SER A 202 14.70 -28.27 -33.27
N PRO A 203 14.36 -29.12 -34.26
CA PRO A 203 14.15 -30.55 -34.02
C PRO A 203 15.46 -31.23 -33.60
N GLU A 204 15.38 -32.07 -32.58
CA GLU A 204 16.49 -32.91 -32.12
C GLU A 204 16.90 -33.92 -33.22
N GLY A 205 18.20 -34.03 -33.48
CA GLY A 205 18.76 -35.03 -34.37
C GLY A 205 18.78 -36.43 -33.74
N PRO A 206 18.88 -37.50 -34.56
CA PRO A 206 18.86 -38.87 -34.06
C PRO A 206 20.09 -39.18 -33.17
N PRO A 207 19.96 -40.11 -32.20
CA PRO A 207 21.01 -40.43 -31.25
C PRO A 207 22.22 -41.14 -31.92
N PRO A 208 23.44 -40.98 -31.38
CA PRO A 208 24.63 -41.63 -31.92
C PRO A 208 24.63 -43.14 -31.64
N THR A 209 24.99 -43.92 -32.66
CA THR A 209 25.26 -45.35 -32.54
C THR A 209 26.58 -45.60 -31.78
N GLY A 210 26.53 -46.47 -30.77
CA GLY A 210 27.70 -46.91 -30.00
C GLY A 210 28.70 -47.76 -30.82
N PRO A 211 29.90 -48.01 -30.27
CA PRO A 211 31.09 -48.35 -31.06
C PRO A 211 31.19 -49.83 -31.46
N SER A 212 31.88 -50.06 -32.58
CA SER A 212 32.43 -51.37 -32.93
C SER A 212 33.59 -51.73 -32.00
N GLU A 213 33.48 -52.86 -31.31
CA GLU A 213 34.59 -53.52 -30.62
C GLU A 213 35.22 -54.55 -31.58
N ASN A 214 36.54 -54.47 -31.80
CA ASN A 214 37.25 -55.42 -32.68
C ASN A 214 38.75 -55.44 -32.38
N GLY A 215 39.32 -56.65 -32.24
CA GLY A 215 40.78 -56.92 -32.30
C GLY A 215 41.58 -56.62 -31.04
#